data_AF-A0AAD7W5V6-F1
#
_entry.id   AF-A0AAD7W5V6-F1
#
_cell.length_a   1.000
_cell.length_b   1.000
_cell.length_c   1.000
_cell.angle_alpha   90.00
_cell.angle_beta   90.00
_cell.angle_gamma   90.00
#
_symmetry.space_group_name_H-M   'P 1'
#
loop_
_entity.id
_entity.type
_entity.pdbx_description
1 polymer ?
#
loop_
_entity_poly.entity_id
_entity_poly.type
_entity_poly.pdbx_seq_one_letter_code
_entity_poly.pdbx_strand_id
1 'polypeptide(L)'
;MGRRSTSSTKSGKFMNPTDQARKEARKRELKKNKKQRMMVRTAVLKMKDPRQIIRDMEKLDEMEFNPVQVPLLNEKVLRDKRKKLRETFERIVRLYERENPETYKELRKLEQDYESKRGQLALYFHSVKNAELVEVDSIPLPEMPHAPPAS
;
A
#
# COMPACT_ATOMS: atom_id res chain seq x y z
N MET A 1 -16.12 5.74 25.85
CA MET A 1 -15.19 6.26 26.89
C MET A 1 -15.47 7.74 27.14
N GLY A 2 -16.15 8.07 28.24
CA GLY A 2 -16.67 9.42 28.51
C GLY A 2 -15.59 10.44 28.89
N ARG A 3 -15.77 11.69 28.44
CA ARG A 3 -14.99 12.85 28.89
C ARG A 3 -15.30 13.12 30.36
N ARG A 4 -14.40 12.74 31.27
CA ARG A 4 -14.49 13.15 32.69
C ARG A 4 -14.29 14.66 32.82
N SER A 5 -15.06 15.30 33.70
CA SER A 5 -14.92 16.72 34.03
C SER A 5 -13.48 17.05 34.45
N THR A 6 -13.00 18.23 34.06
CA THR A 6 -11.69 18.73 34.48
C THR A 6 -11.68 19.28 35.89
N SER A 7 -12.84 19.47 36.54
CA SER A 7 -12.95 20.05 37.90
C SER A 7 -12.94 19.03 39.04
N SER A 8 -13.14 17.74 38.75
CA SER A 8 -13.24 16.69 39.78
C SER A 8 -12.10 15.68 39.69
N THR A 9 -11.76 15.11 40.84
CA THR A 9 -10.83 13.98 40.99
C THR A 9 -11.43 12.68 40.48
N LYS A 10 -10.64 11.60 40.44
CA LYS A 10 -11.11 10.26 40.01
C LYS A 10 -12.25 9.71 40.87
N SER A 11 -12.35 10.13 42.13
CA SER A 11 -13.42 9.78 43.08
C SER A 11 -14.58 10.77 43.09
N GLY A 12 -14.58 11.77 42.21
CA GLY A 12 -15.66 12.77 42.12
C GLY A 12 -15.52 13.97 43.07
N LYS A 13 -14.58 13.94 44.02
CA LYS A 13 -14.31 15.08 44.92
C LYS A 13 -13.78 16.30 44.14
N PHE A 14 -14.12 17.50 44.61
CA PHE A 14 -13.59 18.75 44.08
C PHE A 14 -12.06 18.72 44.09
N MET A 15 -11.45 19.10 42.98
CA MET A 15 -10.00 19.11 42.83
C MET A 15 -9.44 20.45 43.27
N ASN A 16 -8.24 20.44 43.88
CA ASN A 16 -7.57 21.65 44.31
C ASN A 16 -7.42 22.64 43.13
N PRO A 17 -7.75 23.95 43.30
CA PRO A 17 -7.61 24.96 42.26
C PRO A 17 -6.22 25.00 41.59
N THR A 18 -5.14 24.78 42.34
CA THR A 18 -3.76 24.74 41.79
C THR A 18 -3.56 23.53 40.86
N ASP A 19 -4.08 22.36 41.24
CA ASP A 19 -3.99 21.15 40.42
C ASP A 19 -4.90 21.24 39.19
N GLN A 20 -6.05 21.91 39.31
CA GLN A 20 -6.91 22.23 38.19
C GLN A 20 -6.18 23.12 37.17
N ALA A 21 -5.51 24.19 37.62
CA ALA A 21 -4.72 25.06 36.76
C ALA A 21 -3.58 24.31 36.04
N ARG A 22 -2.85 23.44 36.76
CA ARG A 22 -1.81 22.57 36.17
C ARG A 22 -2.38 21.60 35.14
N LYS A 23 -3.51 20.96 35.43
CA LYS A 23 -4.19 20.03 34.51
C LYS A 23 -4.66 20.74 33.25
N GLU A 24 -5.18 21.96 33.38
CA GLU A 24 -5.55 22.79 32.24
C GLU A 24 -4.34 23.21 31.39
N ALA A 25 -3.25 23.64 32.02
CA ALA A 25 -2.00 23.96 31.33
C ALA A 25 -1.47 22.76 30.53
N ARG A 26 -1.39 21.58 31.17
CA ARG A 26 -1.01 20.32 30.50
C ARG A 26 -1.94 19.97 29.34
N LYS A 27 -3.25 20.17 29.50
CA LYS A 27 -4.22 19.92 28.41
C LYS A 27 -4.01 20.88 27.23
N ARG A 28 -3.70 22.16 27.49
CA ARG A 28 -3.36 23.14 26.45
C ARG A 28 -2.07 22.75 25.74
N GLU A 29 -1.05 22.33 26.48
CA GLU A 29 0.23 21.86 25.95
C GLU A 29 0.07 20.59 25.09
N LEU A 30 -0.66 19.57 25.57
CA LEU A 30 -0.95 18.36 24.81
C LEU A 30 -1.67 18.64 23.49
N LYS A 31 -2.56 19.65 23.45
CA LYS A 31 -3.20 20.10 22.21
C LYS A 31 -2.18 20.73 21.26
N LYS A 32 -1.25 21.58 21.74
CA LYS A 32 -0.17 22.14 20.93
C LYS A 32 0.73 21.03 20.37
N ASN A 33 1.15 20.10 21.21
CA ASN A 33 1.97 18.95 20.81
C ASN A 33 1.26 18.07 19.79
N LYS A 34 -0.06 17.86 19.92
CA LYS A 34 -0.85 17.13 18.92
C LYS A 34 -0.87 17.86 17.58
N LYS A 35 -1.07 19.19 17.56
CA LYS A 35 -1.04 20.00 16.34
C LYS A 35 0.34 19.95 15.68
N GLN A 36 1.41 20.11 16.45
CA GLN A 36 2.78 20.02 15.95
C GLN A 36 3.07 18.64 15.35
N ARG A 37 2.68 17.54 16.02
CA ARG A 37 2.82 16.20 15.46
C ARG A 37 2.08 16.04 14.14
N MET A 38 0.88 16.58 14.00
CA MET A 38 0.14 16.52 12.74
C MET A 38 0.83 17.32 11.64
N MET A 39 1.30 18.53 11.96
CA MET A 39 2.07 19.37 11.03
C MET A 39 3.34 18.67 10.55
N VAL A 40 4.12 18.09 11.47
CA VAL A 40 5.32 17.32 11.14
C VAL A 40 4.98 16.10 10.29
N ARG A 41 3.92 15.35 10.61
CA ARG A 41 3.47 14.21 9.80
C ARG A 41 3.12 14.62 8.37
N THR A 42 2.38 15.71 8.20
CA THR A 42 2.03 16.25 6.88
C THR A 42 3.27 16.70 6.12
N ALA A 43 4.20 17.41 6.76
CA ALA A 43 5.45 17.85 6.14
C ALA A 43 6.32 16.68 5.67
N VAL A 44 6.48 15.64 6.51
CA VAL A 44 7.22 14.42 6.15
C VAL A 44 6.59 13.71 4.96
N LEU A 45 5.26 13.69 4.82
CA LEU A 45 4.60 13.12 3.65
C LEU A 45 4.85 13.94 2.39
N LYS A 46 4.85 15.28 2.47
CA LYS A 46 5.15 16.16 1.33
C LYS A 46 6.58 16.02 0.81
N MET A 47 7.52 15.66 1.68
CA MET A 47 8.93 15.44 1.31
C MET A 47 9.18 14.10 0.60
N LYS A 48 8.20 13.18 0.58
CA LYS A 48 8.35 11.89 -0.10
C LYS A 48 8.07 12.05 -1.59
N ASP A 49 8.91 11.43 -2.41
CA ASP A 49 8.65 11.30 -3.84
C ASP A 49 7.68 10.14 -4.12
N PRO A 50 6.44 10.41 -4.59
CA PRO A 50 5.49 9.37 -4.95
C PRO A 50 5.97 8.48 -6.10
N ARG A 51 6.77 9.00 -7.03
CA ARG A 51 7.33 8.20 -8.14
C ARG A 51 8.37 7.21 -7.65
N GLN A 52 9.16 7.57 -6.63
CA GLN A 52 10.06 6.62 -5.97
C GLN A 52 9.29 5.48 -5.30
N ILE A 53 8.15 5.77 -4.65
CA ILE A 53 7.32 4.73 -4.01
C ILE A 53 6.78 3.74 -5.05
N ILE A 54 6.31 4.23 -6.21
CA ILE A 54 5.89 3.37 -7.33
C ILE A 54 7.06 2.48 -7.78
N ARG A 55 8.24 3.07 -8.04
CA ARG A 55 9.44 2.31 -8.46
C ARG A 55 9.84 1.23 -7.45
N ASP A 56 9.74 1.53 -6.16
CA ASP A 56 10.04 0.55 -5.11
C ASP A 56 9.01 -0.59 -5.06
N MET A 57 7.73 -0.32 -5.39
CA MET A 57 6.72 -1.36 -5.54
C MET A 57 6.95 -2.19 -6.80
N GLU A 58 7.26 -1.56 -7.93
CA GLU A 58 7.60 -2.25 -9.20
C GLU A 58 8.77 -3.22 -9.00
N LYS A 59 9.82 -2.83 -8.27
CA LYS A 59 10.93 -3.73 -7.92
C LYS A 59 10.50 -4.95 -7.10
N LEU A 60 9.54 -4.79 -6.18
CA LEU A 60 9.00 -5.93 -5.42
C LEU A 60 8.17 -6.85 -6.32
N ASP A 61 7.45 -6.30 -7.28
CA ASP A 61 6.69 -7.07 -8.28
C ASP A 61 7.62 -7.83 -9.24
N GLU A 62 8.69 -7.19 -9.74
CA GLU A 62 9.72 -7.85 -10.55
C GLU A 62 10.38 -9.01 -9.81
N MET A 63 10.61 -8.87 -8.50
CA MET A 63 11.13 -9.94 -7.67
C MET A 63 10.12 -11.07 -7.45
N GLU A 64 8.82 -10.77 -7.27
CA GLU A 64 7.77 -11.78 -7.05
C GLU A 64 7.42 -12.53 -8.33
N PHE A 65 7.34 -11.82 -9.46
CA PHE A 65 6.90 -12.35 -10.75
C PHE A 65 8.06 -12.70 -11.70
N ASN A 66 9.23 -13.05 -11.15
CA ASN A 66 10.36 -13.52 -11.95
C ASN A 66 10.16 -15.01 -12.30
N PRO A 67 9.93 -15.38 -13.58
CA PRO A 67 9.71 -16.78 -13.94
C PRO A 67 10.99 -17.64 -13.86
N VAL A 68 12.16 -17.01 -13.98
CA VAL A 68 13.47 -17.67 -14.07
C VAL A 68 14.09 -17.89 -12.70
N GLN A 69 13.99 -16.91 -11.81
CA GLN A 69 14.64 -16.94 -10.50
C GLN A 69 13.61 -17.02 -9.38
N VAL A 70 13.83 -17.93 -8.43
CA VAL A 70 13.04 -17.99 -7.21
C VAL A 70 13.27 -16.71 -6.41
N PRO A 71 12.21 -16.04 -5.93
CA PRO A 71 12.34 -14.82 -5.15
C PRO A 71 13.24 -15.02 -3.92
N LEU A 72 14.21 -14.12 -3.71
CA LEU A 72 15.11 -14.16 -2.54
C LEU A 72 14.37 -13.92 -1.20
N LEU A 73 13.19 -13.29 -1.26
CA LEU A 73 12.38 -12.97 -0.09
C LEU A 73 11.12 -13.83 -0.07
N ASN A 74 10.73 -14.26 1.13
CA ASN A 74 9.45 -14.94 1.36
C ASN A 74 8.28 -14.07 0.88
N GLU A 75 7.29 -14.69 0.23
CA GLU A 75 6.04 -14.06 -0.25
C GLU A 75 5.39 -13.16 0.80
N LYS A 76 5.33 -13.60 2.07
CA LYS A 76 4.74 -12.81 3.15
C LYS A 76 5.47 -11.48 3.33
N VAL A 77 6.79 -11.49 3.25
CA VAL A 77 7.63 -10.28 3.40
C VAL A 77 7.44 -9.34 2.21
N LEU A 78 7.36 -9.87 0.99
CA LEU A 78 7.07 -9.09 -0.22
C LEU A 78 5.70 -8.40 -0.12
N ARG A 79 4.66 -9.16 0.26
CA ARG A 79 3.31 -8.63 0.48
C ARG A 79 3.28 -7.54 1.56
N ASP A 80 3.92 -7.78 2.70
CA ASP A 80 3.95 -6.81 3.81
C ASP A 80 4.71 -5.52 3.44
N LYS A 81 5.84 -5.63 2.70
CA LYS A 81 6.58 -4.46 2.19
C LYS A 81 5.76 -3.67 1.17
N ARG A 82 5.14 -4.35 0.19
CA ARG A 82 4.28 -3.71 -0.82
C ARG A 82 3.09 -3.00 -0.15
N LYS A 83 2.45 -3.65 0.82
CA LYS A 83 1.34 -3.06 1.59
C LYS A 83 1.76 -1.75 2.25
N LYS A 84 2.92 -1.71 2.91
CA LYS A 84 3.43 -0.48 3.56
C LYS A 84 3.74 0.64 2.56
N LEU A 85 4.27 0.31 1.39
CA LEU A 85 4.51 1.28 0.32
C LEU A 85 3.18 1.84 -0.20
N ARG A 86 2.20 0.98 -0.48
CA ARG A 86 0.85 1.37 -0.91
C ARG A 86 0.15 2.27 0.11
N GLU A 87 0.16 1.90 1.40
CA GLU A 87 -0.40 2.73 2.47
C GLU A 87 0.29 4.10 2.58
N THR A 88 1.56 4.19 2.22
CA THR A 88 2.28 5.47 2.19
C THR A 88 1.88 6.29 0.96
N PHE A 89 1.78 5.67 -0.21
CA PHE A 89 1.31 6.29 -1.43
C PHE A 89 -0.12 6.83 -1.27
N GLU A 90 -1.05 6.03 -0.74
CA GLU A 90 -2.45 6.42 -0.51
C GLU A 90 -2.56 7.63 0.43
N ARG A 91 -1.71 7.70 1.47
CA ARG A 91 -1.66 8.88 2.35
C ARG A 91 -1.19 10.14 1.62
N ILE A 92 -0.31 10.01 0.63
CA ILE A 92 0.13 11.12 -0.22
C ILE A 92 -1.00 11.52 -1.18
N VAL A 93 -1.67 10.55 -1.80
CA VAL A 93 -2.84 10.80 -2.67
C VAL A 93 -3.92 11.59 -1.93
N ARG A 94 -4.33 11.13 -0.74
CA ARG A 94 -5.34 11.83 0.09
C ARG A 94 -4.89 13.22 0.57
N LEU A 95 -3.59 13.44 0.70
CA LEU A 95 -3.05 14.77 1.02
C LEU A 95 -3.26 15.72 -0.15
N TYR A 96 -2.90 15.29 -1.37
CA TYR A 96 -3.04 16.11 -2.57
C TYR A 96 -4.49 16.21 -3.09
N GLU A 97 -5.35 15.25 -2.80
CA GLU A 97 -6.80 15.36 -3.07
C GLU A 97 -7.40 16.65 -2.48
N ARG A 98 -6.91 17.06 -1.30
CA ARG A 98 -7.40 18.24 -0.59
C ARG A 98 -6.61 19.52 -0.92
N GLU A 99 -5.34 19.39 -1.28
CA GLU A 99 -4.45 20.55 -1.46
C GLU A 99 -4.22 20.94 -2.93
N ASN A 100 -4.16 19.98 -3.86
CA ASN A 100 -3.89 20.22 -5.26
C ASN A 100 -4.56 19.16 -6.17
N PRO A 101 -5.73 19.48 -6.77
CA PRO A 101 -6.46 18.57 -7.65
C PRO A 101 -5.66 18.08 -8.87
N GLU A 102 -4.74 18.88 -9.41
CA GLU A 102 -3.94 18.48 -10.58
C GLU A 102 -2.90 17.43 -10.20
N THR A 103 -2.16 17.65 -9.11
CA THR A 103 -1.25 16.64 -8.57
C THR A 103 -2.00 15.36 -8.19
N TYR A 104 -3.21 15.47 -7.64
CA TYR A 104 -4.04 14.30 -7.36
C TYR A 104 -4.33 13.49 -8.63
N LYS A 105 -4.75 14.13 -9.73
CA LYS A 105 -4.98 13.43 -11.02
C LYS A 105 -3.73 12.73 -11.52
N GLU A 106 -2.57 13.38 -11.45
CA GLU A 106 -1.28 12.76 -11.84
C GLU A 106 -0.97 11.52 -11.00
N LEU A 107 -1.17 11.59 -9.68
CA LEU A 107 -0.94 10.46 -8.78
C LEU A 107 -1.90 9.30 -9.05
N ARG A 108 -3.17 9.60 -9.36
CA ARG A 108 -4.15 8.57 -9.74
C ARG A 108 -3.78 7.90 -11.04
N LYS A 109 -3.26 8.65 -12.01
CA LYS A 109 -2.73 8.09 -13.26
C LYS A 109 -1.53 7.18 -12.99
N LEU A 110 -0.57 7.63 -12.18
CA LEU A 110 0.58 6.81 -11.77
C LEU A 110 0.17 5.49 -11.10
N GLU A 111 -0.85 5.54 -10.23
CA GLU A 111 -1.41 4.34 -9.60
C GLU A 111 -2.03 3.38 -10.62
N GLN A 112 -2.82 3.91 -11.56
CA GLN A 112 -3.45 3.12 -12.61
C GLN A 112 -2.42 2.46 -13.55
N ASP A 113 -1.38 3.21 -13.93
CA ASP A 113 -0.29 2.70 -14.77
C ASP A 113 0.45 1.57 -14.04
N TYR A 114 0.71 1.74 -12.75
CA TYR A 114 1.33 0.71 -11.91
C TYR A 114 0.48 -0.57 -11.80
N GLU A 115 -0.82 -0.47 -11.52
CA GLU A 115 -1.71 -1.65 -11.47
C GLU A 115 -1.75 -2.40 -12.80
N SER A 116 -1.78 -1.64 -13.90
CA SER A 116 -1.82 -2.21 -15.25
C SER A 116 -0.55 -3.01 -15.55
N LYS A 117 0.63 -2.43 -15.27
CA LYS A 117 1.92 -3.12 -15.40
C LYS A 117 2.01 -4.37 -14.52
N ARG A 118 1.58 -4.27 -13.26
CA ARG A 118 1.58 -5.40 -12.33
C ARG A 118 0.67 -6.52 -12.79
N GLY A 119 -0.50 -6.19 -13.33
CA GLY A 119 -1.41 -7.16 -13.93
C GLY A 119 -0.77 -7.90 -15.10
N GLN A 120 -0.08 -7.19 -16.00
CA GLN A 120 0.64 -7.79 -17.12
C GLN A 120 1.77 -8.72 -16.65
N LEU A 121 2.56 -8.30 -15.66
CA LEU A 121 3.63 -9.12 -15.07
C LEU A 121 3.07 -10.41 -14.45
N ALA A 122 1.98 -10.32 -13.69
CA ALA A 122 1.35 -11.47 -13.07
C ALA A 122 0.82 -12.45 -14.12
N LEU A 123 0.12 -11.94 -15.15
CA LEU A 123 -0.39 -12.77 -16.25
C LEU A 123 0.75 -13.49 -16.99
N TYR A 124 1.83 -12.76 -17.31
CA TYR A 124 3.01 -13.34 -17.94
C TYR A 124 3.63 -14.44 -17.09
N PHE A 125 3.87 -14.17 -15.80
CA PHE A 125 4.44 -15.15 -14.86
C PHE A 125 3.60 -16.43 -14.78
N HIS A 126 2.28 -16.29 -14.63
CA HIS A 126 1.38 -17.45 -14.60
C HIS A 126 1.37 -18.20 -15.94
N SER A 127 1.42 -17.51 -17.08
CA SER A 127 1.49 -18.18 -18.39
C SER A 127 2.75 -19.03 -18.55
N VAL A 128 3.91 -18.52 -18.11
CA VAL A 128 5.18 -19.25 -18.18
C VAL A 128 5.16 -20.44 -17.24
N LYS A 129 4.72 -20.26 -15.99
CA LYS A 129 4.61 -21.36 -15.03
C LYS A 129 3.63 -22.43 -15.47
N ASN A 130 2.51 -22.04 -16.06
CA ASN A 130 1.56 -23.01 -16.62
C ASN A 130 2.16 -23.78 -17.80
N ALA A 131 2.90 -23.11 -18.69
CA ALA A 131 3.57 -23.77 -19.81
C ALA A 131 4.65 -24.76 -19.35
N GLU A 132 5.40 -24.44 -18.27
CA GLU A 132 6.37 -25.36 -17.66
C GLU A 132 5.71 -26.62 -17.05
N LEU A 133 4.43 -26.54 -16.67
CA LEU A 133 3.68 -27.65 -16.06
C LEU A 133 2.98 -28.55 -17.09
N VAL A 134 2.80 -28.10 -18.34
CA VAL A 134 2.14 -28.92 -19.38
C VAL A 134 3.12 -30.01 -19.86
N GLU A 135 2.76 -31.27 -19.59
CA GLU A 135 3.48 -32.41 -20.14
C GLU A 135 3.21 -32.54 -21.64
N VAL A 136 4.27 -32.48 -22.46
CA VAL A 136 4.20 -32.47 -23.93
C VAL A 136 3.46 -33.69 -24.49
N ASP A 137 3.55 -34.84 -23.80
CA ASP A 137 2.90 -36.10 -24.19
C ASP A 137 1.38 -36.11 -23.98
N SER A 138 0.83 -35.11 -23.28
CA SER A 138 -0.61 -34.97 -23.03
C SER A 138 -1.31 -34.10 -24.09
N ILE A 139 -0.57 -33.52 -25.05
CA ILE A 139 -1.13 -32.62 -26.06
C ILE A 139 -1.80 -33.48 -27.15
N PRO A 140 -3.13 -33.40 -27.30
CA PRO A 140 -3.82 -34.17 -28.33
C PRO A 140 -3.36 -33.70 -29.72
N LEU A 141 -2.80 -34.61 -30.49
CA LEU A 141 -2.49 -34.36 -31.90
C LEU A 141 -3.79 -34.32 -32.71
N PRO A 142 -3.91 -33.42 -33.71
CA PRO A 142 -5.07 -33.40 -34.60
C PRO A 142 -5.14 -34.70 -35.39
N GLU A 143 -6.36 -35.24 -35.57
CA GLU A 143 -6.58 -36.41 -36.42
C GLU A 143 -6.10 -36.08 -37.85
N MET A 144 -5.20 -36.92 -38.39
CA MET A 144 -4.78 -36.76 -39.77
C MET A 144 -5.98 -37.00 -40.70
N PRO A 145 -6.22 -36.14 -41.70
CA PRO A 145 -7.30 -36.35 -42.64
C PRO A 145 -7.11 -37.71 -43.31
N HIS A 146 -8.13 -38.56 -43.17
CA HIS A 146 -8.15 -39.91 -43.72
C HIS A 146 -7.84 -39.82 -45.21
N ALA A 147 -6.71 -40.37 -45.64
CA ALA A 147 -6.40 -40.46 -47.05
C ALA A 147 -7.52 -41.26 -47.73
N PRO A 148 -8.08 -40.78 -48.87
CA PRO A 148 -9.16 -41.49 -49.54
C PRO A 148 -8.68 -42.90 -49.93
N PRO A 149 -9.56 -43.91 -49.85
CA PRO A 149 -9.19 -45.29 -50.16
C PRO A 149 -8.65 -45.35 -51.60
N ALA A 150 -7.44 -45.87 -51.76
CA ALA A 150 -6.86 -46.15 -53.06
C ALA A 150 -7.79 -47.11 -53.79
N SER A 151 -8.22 -46.69 -54.99
CA SER A 151 -9.13 -47.42 -55.88
C SER A 151 -8.49 -48.65 -56.50
#